data_AF-A0AAP0GDF6-F1
#
_entry.id   AF-A0AAP0GDF6-F1
#
_cell.length_a   1.000
_cell.length_b   1.000
_cell.length_c   1.000
_cell.angle_alpha   90.00
_cell.angle_beta   90.00
_cell.angle_gamma   90.00
#
_symmetry.space_group_name_H-M   'P 1'
#
loop_
_entity.id
_entity.type
_entity.pdbx_description
1 polymer ?
#
loop_
_entity_poly.entity_id
_entity_poly.type
_entity_poly.pdbx_seq_one_letter_code
_entity_poly.pdbx_strand_id
1 'polypeptide(L)'
;MVRPDRSDAHLPPEEEARREEEARDYFGGIAPKRHTKPSRSDYSTFYSDDLPPSDCDSIPELDKLRHLEDNQEKLVCEASDVKEEYVETEYYTDLNYVDMQHHTV
;
A
#
# COMPACT_ATOMS: atom_id res chain seq x y z
N MET A 1 -50.51 5.21 18.19
CA MET A 1 -49.26 5.55 18.89
C MET A 1 -48.39 6.35 17.94
N VAL A 2 -47.96 7.55 18.33
CA VAL A 2 -47.06 8.39 17.51
C VAL A 2 -45.66 7.80 17.55
N ARG A 3 -44.98 7.73 16.41
CA ARG A 3 -43.59 7.27 16.34
C ARG A 3 -42.70 8.30 17.06
N PRO A 4 -41.80 7.87 17.96
CA PRO A 4 -40.84 8.77 18.55
C PRO A 4 -39.96 9.38 17.46
N ASP A 5 -39.71 10.68 17.56
CA ASP A 5 -38.70 11.33 16.72
C ASP A 5 -37.33 10.71 16.99
N ARG A 6 -36.57 10.56 15.91
CA ARG A 6 -35.25 9.88 15.89
C ARG A 6 -34.10 10.83 15.56
N SER A 7 -34.39 12.10 15.35
CA SER A 7 -33.40 13.13 15.05
C SER A 7 -32.92 13.79 16.33
N ASP A 8 -31.62 14.05 16.40
CA ASP A 8 -31.06 14.95 17.40
C ASP A 8 -31.54 16.40 17.15
N ALA A 9 -31.46 17.24 18.18
CA ALA A 9 -31.78 18.65 18.04
C ALA A 9 -30.73 19.35 17.17
N HIS A 10 -31.18 19.96 16.07
CA HIS A 10 -30.33 20.81 15.24
C HIS A 10 -29.92 22.08 15.99
N LEU A 11 -28.72 22.53 15.70
CA LEU A 11 -28.16 23.74 16.31
C LEU A 11 -28.44 24.93 15.39
N PRO A 12 -28.26 26.17 15.88
CA PRO A 12 -28.34 27.31 15.01
C PRO A 12 -27.32 27.18 13.85
N PRO A 13 -27.67 27.63 12.64
CA PRO A 13 -26.89 27.37 11.42
C PRO A 13 -25.46 27.93 11.48
N GLU A 14 -25.24 29.01 12.26
CA GLU A 14 -23.93 29.59 12.48
C GLU A 14 -23.01 28.67 13.30
N GLU A 15 -23.54 28.01 14.33
CA GLU A 15 -22.77 27.06 15.14
C GLU A 15 -22.48 25.76 14.39
N GLU A 16 -23.43 25.31 13.55
CA GLU A 16 -23.22 24.16 12.66
C GLU A 16 -22.10 24.43 11.66
N ALA A 17 -22.11 25.60 11.00
CA ALA A 17 -21.06 26.01 10.08
C ALA A 17 -19.69 26.09 10.75
N ARG A 18 -19.63 26.66 11.98
CA ARG A 18 -18.38 26.76 12.74
C ARG A 18 -17.80 25.38 13.06
N ARG A 19 -18.64 24.42 13.48
CA ARG A 19 -18.18 23.06 13.77
C ARG A 19 -17.78 22.29 12.52
N GLU A 20 -18.45 22.54 11.40
CA GLU A 20 -18.06 21.95 10.12
C GLU A 20 -16.68 22.45 9.67
N GLU A 21 -16.42 23.75 9.81
CA GLU A 21 -15.12 24.35 9.50
C GLU A 21 -14.02 23.80 10.40
N GLU A 22 -14.24 23.78 11.72
CA GLU A 22 -13.30 23.21 12.69
C GLU A 22 -12.97 21.74 12.40
N ALA A 23 -13.98 20.92 12.06
CA ALA A 23 -13.78 19.53 11.68
C ALA A 23 -12.98 19.42 10.37
N ARG A 24 -13.30 20.23 9.37
CA ARG A 24 -12.62 20.23 8.06
C ARG A 24 -11.14 20.59 8.22
N ASP A 25 -10.83 21.59 9.02
CA ASP A 25 -9.46 22.01 9.30
C ASP A 25 -8.67 20.93 10.05
N TYR A 26 -9.29 20.32 11.06
CA TYR A 26 -8.67 19.23 11.80
C TYR A 26 -8.33 18.04 10.89
N PHE A 27 -9.32 17.54 10.15
CA PHE A 27 -9.12 16.39 9.26
C PHE A 27 -8.23 16.71 8.07
N GLY A 28 -8.26 17.94 7.56
CA GLY A 28 -7.34 18.42 6.53
C GLY A 28 -5.89 18.45 7.01
N GLY A 29 -5.66 18.86 8.27
CA GLY A 29 -4.32 18.91 8.87
C GLY A 29 -3.71 17.53 9.14
N ILE A 30 -4.52 16.53 9.47
CA ILE A 30 -4.05 15.15 9.73
C ILE A 30 -4.16 14.23 8.51
N ALA A 31 -4.70 14.71 7.39
CA ALA A 31 -4.82 13.91 6.18
C ALA A 31 -3.42 13.48 5.70
N PRO A 32 -3.18 12.19 5.43
CA PRO A 32 -1.91 11.74 4.90
C PRO A 32 -1.59 12.47 3.59
N LYS A 33 -0.43 13.11 3.53
CA LYS A 33 0.10 13.71 2.30
C LYS A 33 0.38 12.59 1.31
N ARG A 34 -0.27 12.63 0.15
CA ARG A 34 -0.10 11.62 -0.91
C ARG A 34 0.64 12.22 -2.06
N HIS A 35 1.61 11.47 -2.56
CA HIS A 35 2.37 11.84 -3.74
C HIS A 35 1.41 12.07 -4.93
N THR A 36 1.67 13.11 -5.71
CA THR A 36 0.85 13.42 -6.89
C THR A 36 1.11 12.33 -7.94
N LYS A 37 0.02 11.75 -8.45
CA LYS A 37 0.08 10.81 -9.57
C LYS A 37 -0.01 11.60 -10.88
N PRO A 38 0.95 11.49 -11.80
CA PRO A 38 0.85 12.18 -13.08
C PRO A 38 -0.36 11.66 -13.87
N SER A 39 -0.97 12.56 -14.65
CA SER A 39 -2.02 12.19 -15.59
C SER A 39 -1.46 11.23 -16.64
N ARG A 40 -2.28 10.27 -17.08
CA ARG A 40 -1.87 9.24 -18.06
C ARG A 40 -1.52 9.84 -19.44
N SER A 41 -1.99 11.05 -19.73
CA SER A 41 -1.68 11.81 -20.95
C SER A 41 -0.45 12.69 -20.83
N ASP A 42 -0.05 13.02 -19.60
CA ASP A 42 0.98 14.02 -19.32
C ASP A 42 2.29 13.28 -19.08
N TYR A 43 2.86 12.75 -20.17
CA TYR A 43 4.18 12.16 -20.13
C TYR A 43 5.21 13.25 -19.86
N SER A 44 5.82 13.23 -18.68
CA SER A 44 6.99 14.02 -18.32
C SER A 44 8.14 13.06 -18.03
N THR A 45 9.33 13.36 -18.56
CA THR A 45 10.55 12.63 -18.20
C THR A 45 11.00 12.89 -16.76
N PHE A 46 10.48 13.97 -16.14
CA PHE A 46 10.78 14.36 -14.78
C PHE A 46 9.54 14.18 -13.91
N TYR A 47 9.69 13.42 -12.82
CA TYR A 47 8.68 13.30 -11.78
C TYR A 47 8.68 14.58 -10.93
N SER A 48 7.59 15.34 -10.99
CA SER A 48 7.37 16.50 -10.14
C SER A 48 6.25 16.13 -9.17
N ASP A 49 6.56 16.15 -7.87
CA ASP A 49 5.59 15.95 -6.79
C ASP A 49 5.45 17.25 -6.02
N ASP A 50 4.24 17.54 -5.54
CA ASP A 50 3.97 18.70 -4.68
C ASP A 50 4.46 18.44 -3.25
N LEU A 51 4.73 17.17 -2.93
CA LEU A 51 5.39 16.81 -1.69
C LEU A 51 6.88 17.13 -1.79
N PRO A 52 7.45 17.85 -0.80
CA PRO A 52 8.89 17.96 -0.72
C PRO A 52 9.48 16.54 -0.67
N PRO A 53 10.63 16.29 -1.31
CA PRO A 53 11.37 15.06 -1.04
C PRO A 53 11.47 14.96 0.47
N SER A 54 11.04 13.83 1.05
CA SER A 54 11.15 13.62 2.49
C SER A 54 12.56 14.01 2.89
N ASP A 55 12.71 14.99 3.79
CA ASP A 55 13.98 15.38 4.42
C ASP A 55 14.43 14.20 5.27
N CYS A 56 14.78 13.13 4.59
CA CYS A 56 15.21 11.90 5.15
C CYS A 56 16.73 11.93 4.99
N ASP A 57 17.32 12.92 5.66
CA ASP A 57 18.76 13.08 5.82
C ASP A 57 19.38 11.84 6.50
N SER A 58 18.55 10.95 7.04
CA SER A 58 18.91 9.63 7.53
C SER A 58 17.74 8.67 7.29
N ILE A 59 17.70 8.03 6.12
CA ILE A 59 16.93 6.80 5.93
C ILE A 59 17.85 5.69 6.44
N PRO A 60 17.54 5.01 7.56
CA PRO A 60 18.42 4.00 8.14
C PRO A 60 18.82 2.91 7.14
N GLU A 61 17.91 2.57 6.22
CA GLU A 61 18.15 1.62 5.14
C GLU A 61 19.15 2.14 4.12
N LEU A 62 19.08 3.42 3.75
CA LEU A 62 20.05 4.04 2.83
C LEU A 62 21.42 4.21 3.49
N ASP A 63 21.45 4.59 4.77
CA ASP A 63 22.68 4.73 5.54
C ASP A 63 23.40 3.38 5.66
N LYS A 64 22.64 2.32 5.92
CA LYS A 64 23.15 0.95 5.95
C LYS A 64 23.64 0.48 4.56
N LEU A 65 22.92 0.81 3.50
CA LEU A 65 23.31 0.48 2.13
C LEU A 65 24.65 1.15 1.76
N ARG A 66 24.79 2.45 2.02
CA ARG A 66 26.05 3.18 1.80
C ARG A 66 27.21 2.60 2.61
N HIS A 67 26.96 2.28 3.88
CA HIS A 67 27.97 1.63 4.72
C HIS A 67 28.41 0.26 4.16
N LEU A 68 27.50 -0.55 3.62
CA LEU A 68 27.81 -1.84 3.01
C LEU A 68 28.53 -1.69 1.65
N GLU A 69 28.22 -0.64 0.88
CA GLU A 69 28.92 -0.32 -0.36
C GLU A 69 30.36 0.13 -0.11
N ASP A 70 30.57 0.96 0.91
CA ASP A 70 31.90 1.44 1.32
C ASP A 70 32.76 0.30 1.92
N ASN A 71 32.14 -0.62 2.65
CA ASN A 71 32.78 -1.81 3.19
C ASN A 71 32.53 -3.01 2.28
N GLN A 72 33.21 -3.01 1.12
CA GLN A 72 33.13 -4.08 0.13
C GLN A 72 33.88 -5.36 0.60
N GLU A 73 33.51 -5.89 1.76
CA GLU A 73 33.90 -7.23 2.17
C GLU A 73 33.20 -8.22 1.24
N LYS A 74 33.99 -8.93 0.43
CA LYS A 74 33.49 -9.92 -0.52
C LYS A 74 32.68 -10.97 0.25
N LEU A 75 31.35 -10.93 0.13
CA LEU A 75 30.47 -11.96 0.67
C LEU A 75 30.84 -13.29 0.01
N VAL A 76 31.54 -14.15 0.74
CA VAL A 76 31.75 -15.54 0.34
C VAL A 76 30.45 -16.26 0.64
N CYS A 77 29.54 -16.24 -0.32
CA CYS A 77 28.41 -17.16 -0.32
C CYS A 77 28.97 -18.55 -0.58
N GLU A 78 29.39 -19.24 0.47
CA GLU A 78 29.52 -20.69 0.40
C GLU A 78 28.13 -21.20 0.07
N ALA A 79 27.97 -21.70 -1.16
CA ALA A 79 26.80 -22.48 -1.52
C ALA A 79 26.83 -23.72 -0.62
N SER A 80 26.20 -23.63 0.55
CA SER A 80 25.82 -24.82 1.27
C SER A 80 24.85 -25.52 0.33
N ASP A 81 25.27 -26.65 -0.23
CA ASP A 81 24.38 -27.55 -0.96
C ASP A 81 23.29 -27.99 0.03
N VAL A 82 22.24 -27.19 0.15
CA VAL A 82 21.03 -27.58 0.84
C VAL A 82 20.47 -28.72 0.00
N LYS A 83 20.64 -29.95 0.50
CA LYS A 83 20.01 -31.12 -0.10
C LYS A 83 18.51 -30.92 0.06
N GLU A 84 17.87 -30.46 -0.99
CA GLU A 84 16.43 -30.37 -1.05
C GLU A 84 15.90 -31.81 -1.09
N GLU A 85 15.50 -32.32 0.07
CA GLU A 85 14.91 -33.64 0.23
C GLU A 85 13.42 -33.52 -0.13
N TYR A 86 13.12 -33.39 -1.42
CA TYR A 86 11.75 -33.42 -1.90
C TYR A 86 11.24 -34.86 -1.89
N VAL A 87 10.12 -35.09 -1.20
CA VAL A 87 9.35 -36.32 -1.32
C VAL A 87 8.24 -36.06 -2.32
N GLU A 88 8.30 -36.72 -3.47
CA GLU A 88 7.22 -36.66 -4.46
C GLU A 88 5.96 -37.30 -3.86
N THR A 89 4.91 -36.49 -3.69
CA THR A 89 3.63 -36.97 -3.16
C THR A 89 2.67 -37.26 -4.30
N GLU A 90 2.01 -38.41 -4.28
CA GLU A 90 0.99 -38.81 -5.27
C GLU A 90 -0.34 -38.06 -5.11
N TYR A 91 -0.41 -36.96 -4.35
CA TYR A 91 -1.66 -36.27 -4.02
C TYR A 91 -2.49 -35.83 -5.24
N TYR A 92 -1.85 -35.62 -6.40
CA TYR A 92 -2.52 -35.20 -7.64
C TYR A 92 -2.68 -36.31 -8.69
N THR A 93 -2.29 -37.56 -8.42
CA THR A 93 -2.40 -38.67 -9.40
C THR A 93 -3.84 -38.94 -9.81
N ASP A 94 -4.77 -38.76 -8.87
CA ASP A 94 -6.17 -39.13 -9.05
C ASP A 94 -7.04 -37.96 -9.58
N LEU A 95 -6.46 -36.77 -9.69
CA LEU A 95 -7.17 -35.54 -10.13
C LEU A 95 -7.25 -35.39 -11.65
N ASN A 96 -6.59 -36.26 -12.42
CA ASN A 96 -6.65 -36.27 -13.89
C ASN A 96 -7.86 -37.03 -14.48
N TYR A 97 -8.79 -37.51 -13.65
CA TYR A 97 -9.90 -38.37 -14.09
C TYR A 97 -11.24 -37.62 -14.24
N VAL A 98 -11.22 -36.35 -14.62
CA VAL A 98 -12.43 -35.64 -15.04
C VAL A 98 -12.45 -35.59 -16.56
N ASP A 99 -13.38 -36.33 -17.17
CA ASP A 99 -13.67 -36.27 -18.60
C ASP A 99 -14.09 -34.85 -18.97
N MET A 100 -13.16 -34.07 -19.52
CA MET A 100 -13.40 -32.70 -19.96
C MET A 100 -14.17 -32.74 -21.29
N GLN A 101 -15.47 -33.05 -21.22
CA GLN A 101 -16.34 -32.97 -22.39
C GLN A 101 -16.56 -31.49 -22.77
N HIS A 102 -15.73 -31.02 -23.70
CA HIS A 102 -15.96 -29.73 -24.33
C HIS A 102 -17.19 -29.82 -25.24
N HIS A 103 -18.27 -29.10 -24.90
CA HIS A 103 -19.35 -28.84 -25.85
C HIS A 103 -18.84 -27.89 -26.92
N THR A 104 -18.43 -28.43 -28.07
CA THR A 104 -18.33 -27.65 -29.31
C THR A 104 -19.72 -27.57 -29.92
N VAL A 105 -20.44 -26.48 -29.60
CA VAL A 105 -21.64 -26.04 -30.33
C VAL A 105 -21.20 -25.10 -31.44
#